data_AF-A0A3N5VAA3-F1
#
_entry.id   AF-A0A3N5VAA3-F1
#
_cell.length_a   1.000
_cell.length_b   1.000
_cell.length_c   1.000
_cell.angle_alpha   90.00
_cell.angle_beta   90.00
_cell.angle_gamma   90.00
#
_symmetry.space_group_name_H-M   'P 1'
#
loop_
_entity.id
_entity.type
_entity.pdbx_description
1 polymer ?
#
loop_
_entity_poly.entity_id
_entity_poly.type
_entity_poly.pdbx_seq_one_letter_code
_entity_poly.pdbx_strand_id
1 'polypeptide(L)'
;MSAVTVEVVYRGIFQKNLGQRIGRGIVLAARKEGKVGISFGRYGDSPERNGIPAKQFAIVADDELELQVSMARYEPTVADITIAVDDTLCKGVESWAWYGTQPINKLLHENGLLLVTSIHSPDTLLQWIHRQPYEYDMAIVKGPASFSGLWVYKEDHTEVRILGTLARVAPQLFGMKSLEQAIMQEWNDNLKVTSAQKAFERAVTRRVTTSEGNTAAVEDFEKPKYWEMQDAIVVKGIAVGKGFRGEEGGFQPERNPYFKKYTTRTMRPVVDFDKCVKCTLCWLQCPDSCFDVTPEHLYDANMEACCGCGVCEAVCPVANCITMV
;
A
#
# COMPACT_ATOMS: atom_id res chain seq x y z
N MET A 1 -0.88 -2.27 -30.82
CA MET A 1 0.18 -1.74 -29.95
C MET A 1 -0.50 -0.71 -29.07
N SER A 2 -0.27 -0.80 -27.77
CA SER A 2 -1.07 -0.14 -26.75
C SER A 2 -0.14 0.31 -25.64
N ALA A 3 -0.38 1.52 -25.13
CA ALA A 3 0.31 2.02 -23.96
C ALA A 3 0.23 1.01 -22.81
N VAL A 4 1.37 0.74 -22.17
CA VAL A 4 1.49 -0.13 -21.01
C VAL A 4 1.33 0.73 -19.76
N THR A 5 0.32 0.40 -18.96
CA THR A 5 -0.03 1.09 -17.73
C THR A 5 0.45 0.31 -16.53
N VAL A 6 1.23 0.96 -15.67
CA VAL A 6 1.74 0.41 -14.41
C VAL A 6 1.16 1.19 -13.24
N GLU A 7 0.56 0.48 -12.30
CA GLU A 7 0.13 1.00 -11.00
C GLU A 7 1.12 0.56 -9.92
N VAL A 8 1.65 1.50 -9.15
CA VAL A 8 2.49 1.24 -7.97
C VAL A 8 1.70 1.63 -6.73
N VAL A 9 1.33 0.66 -5.92
CA VAL A 9 0.60 0.83 -4.67
C VAL A 9 1.58 0.78 -3.50
N TYR A 10 1.59 1.84 -2.69
CA TYR A 10 2.56 2.06 -1.63
C TYR A 10 1.91 2.62 -0.36
N ARG A 11 2.64 2.57 0.77
CA ARG A 11 2.23 3.21 2.02
C ARG A 11 2.49 4.72 1.97
N GLY A 12 1.43 5.52 2.03
CA GLY A 12 1.50 6.98 2.03
C GLY A 12 2.49 7.50 3.07
N ILE A 13 3.25 8.53 2.70
CA ILE A 13 4.39 9.11 3.44
C ILE A 13 5.58 8.17 3.61
N PHE A 14 5.39 6.96 4.14
CA PHE A 14 6.48 6.01 4.43
C PHE A 14 7.21 5.53 3.18
N GLN A 15 6.50 5.37 2.06
CA GLN A 15 7.03 4.83 0.81
C GLN A 15 6.79 5.76 -0.38
N LYS A 16 6.43 7.03 -0.15
CA LYS A 16 6.17 8.01 -1.22
C LYS A 16 7.32 8.13 -2.21
N ASN A 17 8.53 8.34 -1.69
CA ASN A 17 9.73 8.47 -2.52
C ASN A 17 10.05 7.17 -3.27
N LEU A 18 9.76 6.01 -2.68
CA LEU A 18 9.92 4.71 -3.34
C LEU A 18 8.97 4.57 -4.53
N GLY A 19 7.68 4.83 -4.33
CA GLY A 19 6.68 4.80 -5.41
C GLY A 19 7.04 5.75 -6.56
N GLN A 20 7.44 6.98 -6.24
CA GLN A 20 7.88 7.97 -7.23
C GLN A 20 9.14 7.53 -8.00
N ARG A 21 10.15 6.98 -7.29
CA ARG A 21 11.38 6.48 -7.93
C ARG A 21 11.12 5.30 -8.85
N ILE A 22 10.22 4.38 -8.48
CA ILE A 22 9.82 3.26 -9.34
C ILE A 22 9.12 3.80 -10.59
N GLY A 23 8.08 4.62 -10.43
CA GLY A 23 7.34 5.16 -11.57
C GLY A 23 8.21 5.98 -12.53
N ARG A 24 9.07 6.86 -11.98
CA ARG A 24 10.05 7.62 -12.77
C ARG A 24 11.09 6.71 -13.42
N GLY A 25 11.59 5.70 -12.70
CA GLY A 25 12.56 4.73 -13.21
C GLY A 25 12.05 3.94 -14.40
N ILE A 26 10.76 3.54 -14.38
CA ILE A 26 10.10 2.89 -15.52
C ILE A 26 10.17 3.77 -16.77
N VAL A 27 9.76 5.03 -16.65
CA VAL A 27 9.76 5.97 -17.77
C VAL A 27 11.18 6.25 -18.26
N LEU A 28 12.13 6.50 -17.36
CA LEU A 28 13.52 6.78 -17.72
C LEU A 28 14.17 5.60 -18.46
N ALA A 29 13.94 4.37 -18.01
CA ALA A 29 14.44 3.17 -18.68
C ALA A 29 13.78 2.98 -20.05
N ALA A 30 12.46 3.15 -20.16
CA ALA A 30 11.74 3.06 -21.44
C ALA A 30 12.23 4.09 -22.47
N ARG A 31 12.54 5.33 -22.05
CA ARG A 31 13.07 6.36 -22.97
C ARG A 31 14.41 6.00 -23.59
N LYS A 32 15.20 5.10 -22.98
CA LYS A 32 16.44 4.59 -23.60
C LYS A 32 16.20 3.71 -24.82
N GLU A 33 14.96 3.23 -24.98
CA GLU A 33 14.52 2.44 -26.14
C GLU A 33 13.68 3.25 -27.13
N GLY A 34 13.68 4.58 -27.00
CA GLY A 34 12.93 5.47 -27.90
C GLY A 34 11.45 5.62 -27.57
N LYS A 35 10.95 4.93 -26.54
CA LYS A 35 9.56 5.06 -26.07
C LYS A 35 9.32 6.40 -25.37
N VAL A 36 8.05 6.77 -25.25
CA VAL A 36 7.59 7.93 -24.46
C VAL A 36 6.84 7.46 -23.23
N GLY A 37 6.80 8.28 -22.19
CA GLY A 37 6.05 7.93 -20.99
C GLY A 37 5.89 9.06 -19.99
N ILE A 38 4.96 8.85 -19.07
CA ILE A 38 4.62 9.78 -17.99
C ILE A 38 4.52 9.01 -16.66
N SER A 39 4.89 9.66 -15.56
CA SER A 39 4.72 9.14 -14.21
C SER A 39 4.08 10.21 -13.35
N PHE A 40 3.00 9.85 -12.64
CA PHE A 40 2.22 10.79 -11.83
C PHE A 40 1.56 10.08 -10.63
N GLY A 41 1.40 10.80 -9.53
CA GLY A 41 0.66 10.31 -8.37
C GLY A 41 -0.85 10.44 -8.59
N ARG A 42 -1.63 9.57 -7.97
CA ARG A 42 -3.09 9.71 -7.97
C ARG A 42 -3.49 10.94 -7.16
N TYR A 43 -4.11 11.91 -7.83
CA TYR A 43 -4.47 13.18 -7.20
C TYR A 43 -5.39 13.00 -5.98
N GLY A 44 -6.32 12.04 -6.06
CA GLY A 44 -7.22 11.71 -4.96
C GLY A 44 -6.51 11.37 -3.66
N ASP A 45 -5.30 10.82 -3.70
CA ASP A 45 -4.53 10.44 -2.51
C ASP A 45 -3.81 11.63 -1.85
N SER A 46 -3.87 12.82 -2.46
CA SER A 46 -3.24 14.03 -1.94
C SER A 46 -4.18 14.86 -1.06
N PRO A 47 -3.71 15.39 0.09
CA PRO A 47 -2.40 15.12 0.69
C PRO A 47 -2.33 13.70 1.27
N GLU A 48 -1.21 13.02 1.05
CA GLU A 48 -0.97 11.67 1.56
C GLU A 48 -0.94 11.63 3.10
N ARG A 49 -1.19 10.46 3.68
CA ARG A 49 -1.18 10.22 5.14
C ARG A 49 -0.37 8.98 5.47
N ASN A 50 0.13 8.93 6.70
CA ASN A 50 0.99 7.86 7.18
C ASN A 50 0.31 6.49 7.05
N GLY A 51 0.87 5.61 6.23
CA GLY A 51 0.42 4.22 6.08
C GLY A 51 -0.84 4.03 5.24
N ILE A 52 -1.62 5.09 4.98
CA ILE A 52 -2.79 5.02 4.09
C ILE A 52 -2.31 4.64 2.69
N PRO A 53 -2.88 3.59 2.05
CA PRO A 53 -2.49 3.19 0.70
C PRO A 53 -2.62 4.34 -0.31
N ALA A 54 -1.57 4.59 -1.06
CA ALA A 54 -1.52 5.58 -2.12
C ALA A 54 -1.00 4.95 -3.43
N LYS A 55 -1.26 5.62 -4.55
CA LYS A 55 -0.97 5.10 -5.90
C LYS A 55 -0.10 6.06 -6.69
N GLN A 56 0.90 5.50 -7.37
CA GLN A 56 1.70 6.15 -8.40
C GLN A 56 1.48 5.39 -9.71
N PHE A 57 1.14 6.10 -10.77
CA PHE A 57 1.02 5.52 -12.10
C PHE A 57 2.27 5.82 -12.94
N ALA A 58 2.63 4.87 -13.80
CA ALA A 58 3.55 5.09 -14.90
C ALA A 58 2.94 4.52 -16.18
N ILE A 59 2.89 5.32 -17.25
CA ILE A 59 2.37 4.91 -18.55
C ILE A 59 3.49 5.04 -19.56
N VAL A 60 3.74 3.98 -20.33
CA VAL A 60 4.76 3.94 -21.38
C VAL A 60 4.08 3.59 -22.70
N ALA A 61 4.38 4.32 -23.76
CA ALA A 61 3.85 4.07 -25.11
C ALA A 61 4.96 4.15 -26.15
N ASP A 62 4.72 3.56 -27.32
CA ASP A 62 5.69 3.57 -28.41
C ASP A 62 5.76 4.94 -29.10
N ASP A 63 4.64 5.69 -29.11
CA ASP A 63 4.58 7.04 -29.67
C ASP A 63 3.75 8.03 -28.82
N GLU A 64 3.85 9.31 -29.18
CA GLU A 64 3.21 10.42 -28.45
C GLU A 64 1.68 10.40 -28.54
N LEU A 65 1.11 9.94 -29.66
CA LEU A 65 -0.33 9.92 -29.85
C LEU A 65 -0.99 8.91 -28.91
N GLU A 66 -0.41 7.70 -28.80
CA GLU A 66 -0.87 6.67 -27.86
C GLU A 66 -0.77 7.15 -26.40
N LEU A 67 0.30 7.87 -26.07
CA LEU A 67 0.48 8.45 -24.74
C LEU A 67 -0.59 9.52 -24.44
N GLN A 68 -0.87 10.41 -25.39
CA GLN A 68 -1.87 11.46 -25.23
C GLN A 68 -3.28 10.89 -25.04
N VAL A 69 -3.65 9.82 -25.76
CA VAL A 69 -4.93 9.12 -25.57
C VAL A 69 -5.04 8.55 -24.16
N SER A 70 -3.94 8.04 -23.61
CA SER A 70 -3.90 7.52 -22.25
C SER A 70 -3.98 8.63 -21.21
N MET A 71 -3.30 9.76 -21.45
CA MET A 71 -3.31 10.95 -20.59
C MET A 71 -4.63 11.72 -20.60
N ALA A 72 -5.47 11.54 -21.62
CA ALA A 72 -6.82 12.12 -21.66
C ALA A 72 -7.76 11.50 -20.61
N ARG A 73 -7.37 10.40 -19.96
CA ARG A 73 -8.12 9.76 -18.87
C ARG A 73 -7.70 10.37 -17.53
N TYR A 74 -8.68 10.64 -16.66
CA TYR A 74 -8.44 11.22 -15.33
C TYR A 74 -7.63 10.30 -14.41
N GLU A 75 -8.01 9.02 -14.34
CA GLU A 75 -7.33 7.96 -13.59
C GLU A 75 -7.38 6.68 -14.44
N PRO A 76 -6.29 5.90 -14.53
CA PRO A 76 -6.36 4.60 -15.18
C PRO A 76 -7.36 3.68 -14.48
N THR A 77 -8.33 3.14 -15.23
CA THR A 77 -9.31 2.16 -14.72
C THR A 77 -8.87 0.71 -14.91
N VAL A 78 -7.77 0.52 -15.64
CA VAL A 78 -7.16 -0.77 -15.95
C VAL A 78 -5.64 -0.59 -15.95
N ALA A 79 -4.90 -1.56 -15.45
CA ALA A 79 -3.44 -1.61 -15.42
C ALA A 79 -2.94 -2.95 -15.98
N ASP A 80 -1.86 -2.90 -16.76
CA ASP A 80 -1.14 -4.08 -17.24
C ASP A 80 -0.29 -4.71 -16.15
N ILE A 81 0.20 -3.87 -15.25
CA ILE A 81 1.07 -4.27 -14.16
C ILE A 81 0.65 -3.54 -12.89
N THR A 82 0.39 -4.30 -11.82
CA THR A 82 0.22 -3.74 -10.48
C THR A 82 1.42 -4.14 -9.62
N ILE A 83 2.02 -3.17 -8.94
CA ILE A 83 3.17 -3.35 -8.06
C ILE A 83 2.75 -2.99 -6.64
N ALA A 84 2.78 -3.96 -5.73
CA ALA A 84 2.62 -3.73 -4.29
C ALA A 84 4.01 -3.71 -3.62
N VAL A 85 4.42 -2.56 -3.09
CA VAL A 85 5.75 -2.40 -2.44
C VAL A 85 5.76 -2.80 -0.96
N ASP A 86 4.63 -3.31 -0.47
CA ASP A 86 4.41 -3.87 0.86
C ASP A 86 3.35 -4.97 0.72
N ASP A 87 3.65 -6.18 1.20
CA ASP A 87 2.78 -7.34 1.06
C ASP A 87 1.50 -7.26 1.89
N THR A 88 1.47 -6.48 2.97
CA THR A 88 0.27 -6.29 3.78
C THR A 88 -0.83 -5.55 3.01
N LEU A 89 -0.49 -4.81 1.94
CA LEU A 89 -1.45 -4.22 1.01
C LEU A 89 -2.28 -5.28 0.27
N CYS A 90 -1.78 -6.53 0.17
CA CYS A 90 -2.51 -7.63 -0.45
C CYS A 90 -3.79 -8.01 0.30
N LYS A 91 -3.87 -7.70 1.61
CA LYS A 91 -5.05 -7.95 2.44
C LYS A 91 -6.23 -7.03 2.12
N GLY A 92 -5.99 -5.98 1.33
CA GLY A 92 -7.00 -4.99 0.95
C GLY A 92 -6.45 -3.57 1.05
N VAL A 93 -6.84 -2.73 0.11
CA VAL A 93 -6.43 -1.32 0.03
C VAL A 93 -7.63 -0.40 0.10
N GLU A 94 -7.54 0.62 0.95
CA GLU A 94 -8.54 1.68 1.05
C GLU A 94 -7.80 3.01 1.19
N SER A 95 -7.73 3.78 0.10
CA SER A 95 -7.02 5.06 0.08
C SER A 95 -7.76 6.17 0.83
N TRP A 96 -9.09 6.06 0.94
CA TRP A 96 -9.94 7.01 1.65
C TRP A 96 -11.18 6.33 2.19
N ALA A 97 -11.72 6.89 3.28
CA ALA A 97 -13.04 6.52 3.80
C ALA A 97 -14.08 6.47 2.67
N TRP A 98 -15.02 5.53 2.75
CA TRP A 98 -16.14 5.37 1.81
C TRP A 98 -15.78 4.84 0.41
N TYR A 99 -14.51 4.49 0.16
CA TYR A 99 -14.13 3.78 -1.08
C TYR A 99 -14.38 2.28 -1.00
N GLY A 100 -14.57 1.78 0.22
CA GLY A 100 -14.55 0.36 0.51
C GLY A 100 -13.13 -0.18 0.49
N THR A 101 -12.96 -1.37 1.05
CA THR A 101 -11.74 -2.11 0.86
C THR A 101 -11.70 -2.62 -0.58
N GLN A 102 -10.59 -2.44 -1.27
CA GLN A 102 -10.42 -2.88 -2.65
C GLN A 102 -9.35 -3.96 -2.74
N PRO A 103 -9.51 -4.95 -3.62
CA PRO A 103 -8.43 -5.88 -3.92
C PRO A 103 -7.20 -5.15 -4.45
N ILE A 104 -6.00 -5.61 -4.08
CA ILE A 104 -4.75 -5.07 -4.63
C ILE A 104 -4.69 -5.20 -6.15
N ASN A 105 -5.28 -6.27 -6.70
CA ASN A 105 -5.33 -6.59 -8.12
C ASN A 105 -6.61 -6.06 -8.81
N LYS A 106 -7.32 -5.09 -8.22
CA LYS A 106 -8.59 -4.58 -8.78
C LYS A 106 -8.45 -3.98 -10.19
N LEU A 107 -7.37 -3.25 -10.45
CA LEU A 107 -7.15 -2.63 -11.77
C LEU A 107 -6.45 -3.59 -12.75
N LEU A 108 -5.90 -4.70 -12.28
CA LEU A 108 -5.11 -5.61 -13.10
C LEU A 108 -5.99 -6.30 -14.14
N HIS A 109 -5.63 -6.27 -15.43
CA HIS A 109 -6.41 -6.98 -16.44
C HIS A 109 -6.05 -8.48 -16.57
N GLU A 110 -6.81 -9.20 -17.38
CA GLU A 110 -6.55 -10.61 -17.74
C GLU A 110 -5.18 -10.79 -18.40
N ASN A 111 -4.38 -11.74 -17.92
CA ASN A 111 -2.96 -11.92 -18.27
C ASN A 111 -2.03 -10.78 -17.86
N GLY A 112 -2.48 -9.86 -16.99
CA GLY A 112 -1.61 -8.83 -16.39
C GLY A 112 -0.60 -9.42 -15.41
N LEU A 113 0.30 -8.58 -14.88
CA LEU A 113 1.31 -8.95 -13.90
C LEU A 113 1.08 -8.28 -12.53
N LEU A 114 0.98 -9.07 -11.46
CA LEU A 114 1.06 -8.62 -10.08
C LEU A 114 2.49 -8.84 -9.53
N LEU A 115 3.18 -7.75 -9.23
CA LEU A 115 4.51 -7.79 -8.60
C LEU A 115 4.41 -7.39 -7.13
N VAL A 116 4.88 -8.23 -6.22
CA VAL A 116 4.80 -7.95 -4.76
C VAL A 116 6.19 -7.97 -4.14
N THR A 117 6.51 -6.95 -3.34
CA THR A 117 7.69 -6.99 -2.46
C THR A 117 7.32 -7.72 -1.17
N SER A 118 7.90 -8.89 -0.93
CA SER A 118 7.49 -9.74 0.20
C SER A 118 8.58 -10.70 0.68
N ILE A 119 8.50 -11.10 1.94
CA ILE A 119 9.22 -12.26 2.49
C ILE A 119 8.41 -13.55 2.41
N HIS A 120 7.12 -13.48 2.09
CA HIS A 120 6.22 -14.64 2.01
C HIS A 120 6.32 -15.35 0.65
N SER A 121 5.82 -16.59 0.60
CA SER A 121 5.68 -17.34 -0.66
C SER A 121 4.44 -16.88 -1.43
N PRO A 122 4.34 -17.17 -2.74
CA PRO A 122 3.13 -16.89 -3.51
C PRO A 122 1.88 -17.50 -2.87
N ASP A 123 1.96 -18.75 -2.39
CA ASP A 123 0.82 -19.45 -1.81
C ASP A 123 0.31 -18.78 -0.51
N THR A 124 1.22 -18.24 0.32
CA THR A 124 0.83 -17.44 1.49
C THR A 124 0.16 -16.14 1.07
N LEU A 125 0.71 -15.44 0.08
CA LEU A 125 0.14 -14.17 -0.40
C LEU A 125 -1.23 -14.37 -1.06
N LEU A 126 -1.44 -15.48 -1.76
CA LEU A 126 -2.73 -15.80 -2.37
C LEU A 126 -3.84 -16.05 -1.33
N GLN A 127 -3.50 -16.35 -0.07
CA GLN A 127 -4.49 -16.35 1.01
C GLN A 127 -4.97 -14.94 1.37
N TRP A 128 -4.25 -13.89 0.97
CA TRP A 128 -4.59 -12.49 1.23
C TRP A 128 -5.16 -11.81 -0.01
N ILE A 129 -4.56 -12.06 -1.17
CA ILE A 129 -4.96 -11.47 -2.46
C ILE A 129 -6.32 -12.00 -2.86
N HIS A 130 -7.26 -11.12 -3.18
CA HIS A 130 -8.61 -11.53 -3.56
C HIS A 130 -8.61 -12.19 -4.95
N ARG A 131 -9.42 -13.25 -5.06
CA ARG A 131 -9.59 -14.02 -6.29
C ARG A 131 -10.19 -13.17 -7.42
N GLN A 132 -9.69 -13.39 -8.64
CA GLN A 132 -10.19 -12.75 -9.86
C GLN A 132 -10.88 -13.77 -10.78
N PRO A 133 -11.82 -13.32 -11.64
CA PRO A 133 -12.48 -14.19 -12.60
C PRO A 133 -11.62 -14.50 -13.84
N TYR A 134 -10.38 -14.01 -13.88
CA TYR A 134 -9.41 -14.20 -14.96
C TYR A 134 -8.05 -14.61 -14.39
N GLU A 135 -7.21 -15.17 -15.25
CA GLU A 135 -5.85 -15.54 -14.90
C GLU A 135 -4.90 -14.35 -15.01
N TYR A 136 -3.83 -14.34 -14.22
CA TYR A 136 -2.78 -13.34 -14.26
C TYR A 136 -1.44 -13.94 -13.81
N ASP A 137 -0.34 -13.26 -14.09
CA ASP A 137 0.99 -13.67 -13.61
C ASP A 137 1.34 -12.96 -12.31
N MET A 138 2.05 -13.65 -11.44
CA MET A 138 2.57 -13.09 -10.20
C MET A 138 4.08 -13.26 -10.12
N ALA A 139 4.78 -12.23 -9.65
CA ALA A 139 6.19 -12.28 -9.32
C ALA A 139 6.45 -11.68 -7.94
N ILE A 140 7.53 -12.12 -7.27
CA ILE A 140 7.91 -11.63 -5.95
C ILE A 140 9.31 -11.04 -5.98
N VAL A 141 9.43 -9.80 -5.51
CA VAL A 141 10.72 -9.21 -5.14
C VAL A 141 10.99 -9.56 -3.69
N LYS A 142 11.90 -10.51 -3.44
CA LYS A 142 12.15 -11.01 -2.07
C LYS A 142 12.71 -9.90 -1.18
N GLY A 143 12.02 -9.59 -0.09
CA GLY A 143 12.47 -8.63 0.92
C GLY A 143 11.33 -8.13 1.80
N PRO A 144 11.65 -7.58 2.99
CA PRO A 144 10.64 -6.91 3.81
C PRO A 144 10.22 -5.59 3.15
N ALA A 145 9.10 -5.03 3.61
CA ALA A 145 8.69 -3.68 3.22
C ALA A 145 9.80 -2.66 3.54
N SER A 146 10.09 -1.77 2.58
CA SER A 146 11.15 -0.79 2.70
C SER A 146 10.69 0.42 3.52
N PHE A 147 11.00 0.44 4.83
CA PHE A 147 10.68 1.52 5.78
C PHE A 147 11.93 1.98 6.56
N SER A 148 12.15 3.30 6.67
CA SER A 148 13.21 3.88 7.52
C SER A 148 12.68 5.00 8.45
N GLY A 149 11.37 5.02 8.70
CA GLY A 149 10.70 6.03 9.52
C GLY A 149 9.89 7.04 8.70
N LEU A 150 9.34 8.04 9.39
CA LEU A 150 8.47 9.05 8.78
C LEU A 150 9.28 9.99 7.87
N TRP A 151 8.87 10.13 6.60
CA TRP A 151 9.54 10.95 5.56
C TRP A 151 10.96 10.50 5.18
N VAL A 152 11.47 9.39 5.73
CA VAL A 152 12.82 8.91 5.45
C VAL A 152 12.77 7.86 4.36
N TYR A 153 13.40 8.16 3.22
CA TYR A 153 13.63 7.17 2.20
C TYR A 153 14.69 6.17 2.66
N LYS A 154 14.34 4.88 2.69
CA LYS A 154 15.29 3.81 2.96
C LYS A 154 16.03 3.44 1.67
N GLU A 155 17.32 3.71 1.62
CA GLU A 155 18.15 3.28 0.49
C GLU A 155 18.56 1.81 0.66
N ASP A 156 17.64 0.90 0.34
CA ASP A 156 17.86 -0.55 0.34
C ASP A 156 17.72 -1.19 -1.05
N HIS A 157 17.84 -0.37 -2.09
CA HIS A 157 17.81 -0.75 -3.50
C HIS A 157 16.49 -1.41 -3.93
N THR A 158 15.41 -1.28 -3.15
CA THR A 158 14.10 -1.88 -3.48
C THR A 158 13.57 -1.41 -4.82
N GLU A 159 13.75 -0.12 -5.15
CA GLU A 159 13.34 0.45 -6.44
C GLU A 159 14.07 -0.22 -7.60
N VAL A 160 15.39 -0.39 -7.53
CA VAL A 160 16.17 -0.97 -8.64
C VAL A 160 16.01 -2.48 -8.73
N ARG A 161 15.72 -3.17 -7.61
CA ARG A 161 15.34 -4.58 -7.62
C ARG A 161 13.98 -4.80 -8.28
N ILE A 162 13.01 -3.92 -8.03
CA ILE A 162 11.72 -3.92 -8.73
C ILE A 162 11.93 -3.67 -10.22
N LEU A 163 12.68 -2.63 -10.61
CA LEU A 163 12.95 -2.32 -12.01
C LEU A 163 13.69 -3.46 -12.73
N GLY A 164 14.69 -4.07 -12.08
CA GLY A 164 15.40 -5.24 -12.63
C GLY A 164 14.50 -6.45 -12.82
N THR A 165 13.57 -6.67 -11.88
CA THR A 165 12.54 -7.71 -12.02
C THR A 165 11.64 -7.41 -13.23
N LEU A 166 11.13 -6.18 -13.36
CA LEU A 166 10.30 -5.75 -14.50
C LEU A 166 11.01 -5.94 -15.85
N ALA A 167 12.31 -5.62 -15.95
CA ALA A 167 13.07 -5.84 -17.18
C ALA A 167 13.08 -7.32 -17.61
N ARG A 168 12.91 -8.26 -16.68
CA ARG A 168 12.82 -9.70 -16.98
C ARG A 168 11.40 -10.15 -17.31
N VAL A 169 10.42 -9.77 -16.50
CA VAL A 169 9.06 -10.33 -16.54
C VAL A 169 8.07 -9.47 -17.32
N ALA A 170 8.43 -8.23 -17.63
CA ALA A 170 7.66 -7.28 -18.42
C ALA A 170 8.55 -6.56 -19.46
N PRO A 171 9.20 -7.30 -20.38
CA PRO A 171 10.14 -6.72 -21.36
C PRO A 171 9.48 -5.73 -22.33
N GLN A 172 8.15 -5.71 -22.41
CA GLN A 172 7.38 -4.70 -23.14
C GLN A 172 7.55 -3.29 -22.58
N LEU A 173 7.98 -3.12 -21.33
CA LEU A 173 8.33 -1.81 -20.77
C LEU A 173 9.70 -1.37 -21.27
N PHE A 174 10.73 -2.13 -20.90
CA PHE A 174 12.13 -1.90 -21.22
C PHE A 174 12.97 -3.15 -20.94
N GLY A 175 14.13 -3.25 -21.59
CA GLY A 175 15.14 -4.27 -21.34
C GLY A 175 16.19 -3.88 -20.30
N MET A 176 17.00 -4.87 -19.89
CA MET A 176 18.01 -4.71 -18.84
C MET A 176 19.08 -3.65 -19.19
N LYS A 177 19.58 -3.64 -20.44
CA LYS A 177 20.61 -2.66 -20.87
C LYS A 177 20.14 -1.21 -20.73
N SER A 178 18.88 -0.97 -21.07
CA SER A 178 18.20 0.33 -20.98
C SER A 178 18.06 0.77 -19.52
N LEU A 179 17.72 -0.17 -18.64
CA LEU A 179 17.69 0.06 -17.20
C LEU A 179 19.06 0.42 -16.64
N GLU A 180 20.13 -0.29 -17.01
CA GLU A 180 21.50 0.01 -16.55
C GLU A 180 21.92 1.44 -16.93
N GLN A 181 21.65 1.84 -18.17
CA GLN A 181 21.91 3.20 -18.64
C GLN A 181 21.10 4.24 -17.85
N ALA A 182 19.84 3.96 -17.55
CA ALA A 182 19.00 4.85 -16.75
C ALA A 182 19.50 4.97 -15.31
N ILE A 183 19.91 3.87 -14.69
CA ILE A 183 20.50 3.85 -13.34
C ILE A 183 21.78 4.68 -13.30
N MET A 184 22.68 4.49 -14.27
CA MET A 184 23.95 5.22 -14.33
C MET A 184 23.75 6.71 -14.61
N GLN A 185 22.76 7.08 -15.42
CA GLN A 185 22.44 8.49 -15.66
C GLN A 185 21.86 9.16 -14.41
N GLU A 186 20.95 8.50 -13.70
CA GLU A 186 20.21 9.11 -12.59
C GLU A 186 21.03 9.14 -11.29
N TRP A 187 21.76 8.07 -10.99
CA TRP A 187 22.44 7.89 -9.71
C TRP A 187 23.96 7.71 -9.83
N ASN A 188 24.49 7.40 -11.02
CA ASN A 188 25.91 7.06 -11.22
C ASN A 188 26.42 5.99 -10.22
N ASP A 189 25.61 4.94 -10.01
CA ASP A 189 25.83 3.95 -8.95
C ASP A 189 25.86 2.50 -9.48
N ASN A 190 27.06 1.90 -9.47
CA ASN A 190 27.28 0.52 -9.92
C ASN A 190 26.69 -0.53 -8.98
N LEU A 191 26.49 -0.23 -7.69
CA LEU A 191 25.86 -1.15 -6.74
C LEU A 191 24.37 -1.27 -7.02
N LYS A 192 23.72 -0.17 -7.42
CA LYS A 192 22.33 -0.20 -7.91
C LYS A 192 22.20 -1.03 -9.19
N VAL A 193 23.13 -0.89 -10.15
CA VAL A 193 23.18 -1.74 -11.35
C VAL A 193 23.29 -3.22 -10.97
N THR A 194 24.25 -3.56 -10.11
CA THR A 194 24.45 -4.94 -9.63
C THR A 194 23.19 -5.49 -8.94
N SER A 195 22.49 -4.66 -8.19
CA SER A 195 21.27 -5.05 -7.48
C SER A 195 20.11 -5.30 -8.44
N ALA A 196 19.97 -4.48 -9.48
CA ALA A 196 19.00 -4.70 -10.55
C ALA A 196 19.29 -5.98 -11.33
N GLN A 197 20.55 -6.24 -11.70
CA GLN A 197 20.97 -7.45 -12.41
C GLN A 197 20.65 -8.72 -11.60
N LYS A 198 21.00 -8.74 -10.31
CA LYS A 198 20.67 -9.87 -9.42
C LYS A 198 19.16 -10.11 -9.32
N ALA A 199 18.35 -9.06 -9.32
CA ALA A 199 16.91 -9.19 -9.30
C ALA A 199 16.37 -9.72 -10.64
N PHE A 200 16.90 -9.22 -11.77
CA PHE A 200 16.60 -9.70 -13.11
C PHE A 200 16.86 -11.21 -13.27
N GLU A 201 18.02 -11.69 -12.80
CA GLU A 201 18.42 -13.11 -12.88
C GLU A 201 17.52 -14.03 -12.06
N ARG A 202 17.03 -13.55 -10.90
CA ARG A 202 16.20 -14.33 -9.96
C ARG A 202 14.71 -14.24 -10.27
N ALA A 203 14.31 -13.30 -11.12
CA ALA A 203 12.91 -13.03 -11.39
C ALA A 203 12.26 -14.21 -12.09
N VAL A 204 11.22 -14.74 -11.46
CA VAL A 204 10.37 -15.82 -11.95
C VAL A 204 8.91 -15.41 -11.81
N THR A 205 8.09 -15.80 -12.76
CA THR A 205 6.64 -15.65 -12.70
C THR A 205 5.98 -16.98 -12.34
N ARG A 206 4.84 -16.87 -11.66
CA ARG A 206 3.91 -17.96 -11.38
C ARG A 206 2.57 -17.55 -11.94
N ARG A 207 1.95 -18.42 -12.74
CA ARG A 207 0.56 -18.21 -13.17
C ARG A 207 -0.39 -18.38 -11.99
N VAL A 208 -1.34 -17.48 -11.85
CA VAL A 208 -2.45 -17.56 -10.90
C VAL A 208 -3.72 -17.86 -11.68
N THR A 209 -4.39 -18.95 -11.31
CA THR A 209 -5.62 -19.41 -11.96
C THR A 209 -6.86 -18.79 -11.31
N THR A 210 -7.99 -18.88 -11.99
CA THR A 210 -9.30 -18.41 -11.49
C THR A 210 -9.80 -19.15 -10.25
N SER A 211 -9.16 -20.26 -9.88
CA SER A 211 -9.49 -21.04 -8.68
C SER A 211 -8.76 -20.57 -7.41
N GLU A 212 -7.75 -19.70 -7.57
CA GLU A 212 -6.84 -19.28 -6.51
C GLU A 212 -7.14 -17.87 -6.02
N GLY A 213 -6.82 -17.61 -4.75
CA GLY A 213 -7.07 -16.31 -4.12
C GLY A 213 -8.09 -16.39 -2.98
N ASN A 214 -8.11 -15.33 -2.18
CA ASN A 214 -9.05 -15.15 -1.10
C ASN A 214 -10.47 -14.90 -1.65
N THR A 215 -11.45 -15.62 -1.10
CA THR A 215 -12.87 -15.53 -1.47
C THR A 215 -13.68 -14.64 -0.52
N ALA A 216 -13.06 -14.04 0.49
CA ALA A 216 -13.71 -13.10 1.38
C ALA A 216 -14.28 -11.93 0.57
N ALA A 217 -15.48 -11.49 0.97
CA ALA A 217 -16.07 -10.29 0.40
C ALA A 217 -15.26 -9.07 0.85
N VAL A 218 -15.04 -8.15 -0.09
CA VAL A 218 -14.56 -6.82 0.25
C VAL A 218 -15.70 -5.96 0.78
N GLU A 219 -15.42 -5.14 1.79
CA GLU A 219 -16.36 -4.13 2.26
C GLU A 219 -16.57 -3.07 1.17
N ASP A 220 -17.82 -2.81 0.83
CA ASP A 220 -18.22 -1.77 -0.11
C ASP A 220 -19.20 -0.79 0.58
N PHE A 221 -19.27 0.43 0.07
CA PHE A 221 -20.17 1.46 0.60
C PHE A 221 -21.17 1.87 -0.48
N GLU A 222 -22.45 1.96 -0.11
CA GLU A 222 -23.42 2.63 -0.97
C GLU A 222 -23.07 4.12 -1.03
N LYS A 223 -22.70 4.58 -2.23
CA LYS A 223 -22.41 5.99 -2.45
C LYS A 223 -23.70 6.80 -2.33
N PRO A 224 -23.70 7.93 -1.62
CA PRO A 224 -24.88 8.78 -1.53
C PRO A 224 -25.27 9.25 -2.93
N LYS A 225 -26.55 9.12 -3.28
CA LYS A 225 -27.05 9.63 -4.56
C LYS A 225 -27.16 11.15 -4.46
N TYR A 226 -26.92 11.87 -5.56
CA TYR A 226 -26.87 13.35 -5.51
C TYR A 226 -28.19 13.97 -5.02
N TRP A 227 -29.33 13.29 -5.23
CA TRP A 227 -30.65 13.72 -4.77
C TRP A 227 -30.98 13.32 -3.33
N GLU A 228 -30.14 12.50 -2.70
CA GLU A 228 -30.21 12.16 -1.26
C GLU A 228 -29.31 13.07 -0.42
N MET A 229 -28.44 13.86 -1.09
CA MET A 229 -27.60 14.84 -0.42
C MET A 229 -28.46 16.01 0.09
N GLN A 230 -28.13 16.49 1.28
CA GLN A 230 -28.78 17.67 1.86
C GLN A 230 -28.40 18.92 1.05
N ASP A 231 -29.23 19.97 1.13
CA ASP A 231 -29.00 21.25 0.43
C ASP A 231 -27.65 21.92 0.76
N ALA A 232 -27.00 21.49 1.84
CA ALA A 232 -25.67 21.90 2.24
C ALA A 232 -24.79 20.70 2.62
N ILE A 233 -23.47 20.85 2.44
CA ILE A 233 -22.49 19.88 2.92
C ILE A 233 -22.44 19.94 4.44
N VAL A 234 -23.09 18.98 5.11
CA VAL A 234 -23.04 18.82 6.56
C VAL A 234 -22.07 17.70 6.90
N VAL A 235 -20.89 18.06 7.43
CA VAL A 235 -19.95 17.09 8.00
C VAL A 235 -20.40 16.79 9.42
N LYS A 236 -21.06 15.65 9.62
CA LYS A 236 -21.44 15.20 10.97
C LYS A 236 -20.17 14.92 11.78
N GLY A 237 -20.04 15.59 12.91
CA GLY A 237 -18.97 15.31 13.87
C GLY A 237 -19.06 13.90 14.43
N ILE A 238 -17.95 13.39 14.96
CA ILE A 238 -17.94 12.18 15.77
C ILE A 238 -18.78 12.45 17.02
N ALA A 239 -19.51 11.43 17.50
CA ALA A 239 -20.28 11.56 18.73
C ALA A 239 -19.41 12.08 19.88
N VAL A 240 -19.99 12.90 20.75
CA VAL A 240 -19.29 13.37 21.94
C VAL A 240 -18.96 12.15 22.79
N GLY A 241 -17.68 12.04 23.18
CA GLY A 241 -17.18 10.98 24.05
C GLY A 241 -17.94 10.87 25.37
N LYS A 242 -17.63 9.83 26.14
CA LYS A 242 -18.19 9.60 27.48
C LYS A 242 -17.13 9.81 28.56
N GLY A 243 -17.53 9.79 29.83
CA GLY A 243 -16.59 9.85 30.93
C GLY A 243 -15.71 8.60 31.00
N PHE A 244 -14.48 8.76 31.50
CA PHE A 244 -13.51 7.68 31.50
C PHE A 244 -13.98 6.56 32.43
N ARG A 245 -13.99 5.31 31.94
CA ARG A 245 -14.51 4.14 32.68
C ARG A 245 -15.97 4.27 33.14
N GLY A 246 -16.75 5.14 32.48
CA GLY A 246 -18.16 5.37 32.84
C GLY A 246 -18.35 6.27 34.07
N GLU A 247 -17.29 6.91 34.56
CA GLU A 247 -17.37 7.92 35.63
C GLU A 247 -17.89 9.26 35.10
N GLU A 248 -18.37 10.16 35.96
CA GLU A 248 -18.77 11.53 35.55
C GLU A 248 -17.58 12.40 35.13
N GLY A 249 -16.36 12.02 35.53
CA GLY A 249 -15.10 12.69 35.19
C GLY A 249 -14.30 12.00 34.09
N GLY A 250 -13.31 12.71 33.53
CA GLY A 250 -12.44 12.20 32.47
C GLY A 250 -13.10 12.20 31.08
N PHE A 251 -12.36 11.79 30.05
CA PHE A 251 -12.83 11.77 28.66
C PHE A 251 -12.39 10.50 27.94
N GLN A 252 -13.34 9.76 27.40
CA GLN A 252 -13.15 8.62 26.51
C GLN A 252 -13.76 8.97 25.15
N PRO A 253 -12.93 9.15 24.10
CA PRO A 253 -13.42 9.53 22.78
C PRO A 253 -14.21 8.39 22.12
N GLU A 254 -15.24 8.78 21.37
CA GLU A 254 -15.90 7.88 20.41
C GLU A 254 -15.09 7.78 19.12
N ARG A 255 -15.37 6.75 18.32
CA ARG A 255 -14.69 6.49 17.05
C ARG A 255 -15.58 6.85 15.87
N ASN A 256 -14.97 7.20 14.74
CA ASN A 256 -15.72 7.38 13.50
C ASN A 256 -16.16 6.01 12.97
N PRO A 257 -17.48 5.71 12.88
CA PRO A 257 -17.94 4.40 12.42
C PRO A 257 -17.64 4.15 10.95
N TYR A 258 -17.40 5.21 10.17
CA TYR A 258 -17.18 5.16 8.72
C TYR A 258 -15.71 5.16 8.32
N PHE A 259 -14.80 5.47 9.24
CA PHE A 259 -13.37 5.54 8.93
C PHE A 259 -12.61 4.47 9.68
N LYS A 260 -12.59 3.29 9.09
CA LYS A 260 -11.77 2.17 9.53
C LYS A 260 -10.32 2.40 9.11
N LYS A 261 -9.36 1.98 9.93
CA LYS A 261 -7.92 2.23 9.69
C LYS A 261 -7.14 0.93 9.52
N TYR A 262 -7.83 -0.20 9.42
CA TYR A 262 -7.16 -1.49 9.36
C TYR A 262 -6.31 -1.71 8.11
N THR A 263 -6.72 -1.09 7.00
CA THR A 263 -5.99 -1.14 5.73
C THR A 263 -4.68 -0.36 5.77
N THR A 264 -4.45 0.50 6.77
CA THR A 264 -3.21 1.30 6.88
C THR A 264 -2.06 0.55 7.55
N ARG A 265 -2.35 -0.61 8.16
CA ARG A 265 -1.40 -1.34 8.99
C ARG A 265 -0.38 -2.13 8.20
N THR A 266 0.85 -2.03 8.65
CA THR A 266 1.96 -2.93 8.29
C THR A 266 2.32 -3.86 9.44
N MET A 267 1.93 -3.47 10.65
CA MET A 267 2.06 -4.21 11.90
C MET A 267 0.88 -3.89 12.83
N ARG A 268 0.61 -4.73 13.82
CA ARG A 268 -0.44 -4.54 14.83
C ARG A 268 0.08 -4.83 16.25
N PRO A 269 -0.45 -4.17 17.28
CA PRO A 269 -0.08 -4.50 18.66
C PRO A 269 -0.70 -5.83 19.08
N VAL A 270 0.08 -6.65 19.77
CA VAL A 270 -0.38 -7.77 20.57
C VAL A 270 -0.07 -7.45 22.02
N VAL A 271 -1.09 -7.46 22.87
CA VAL A 271 -0.97 -7.15 24.30
C VAL A 271 -0.92 -8.44 25.09
N ASP A 272 0.15 -8.61 25.88
CA ASP A 272 0.27 -9.63 26.92
C ASP A 272 -0.35 -9.07 28.20
N PHE A 273 -1.59 -9.49 28.46
CA PHE A 273 -2.36 -9.02 29.61
C PHE A 273 -1.81 -9.50 30.95
N ASP A 274 -1.04 -10.59 31.00
CA ASP A 274 -0.43 -11.09 32.23
C ASP A 274 0.71 -10.18 32.69
N LYS A 275 1.39 -9.51 31.76
CA LYS A 275 2.42 -8.52 32.05
C LYS A 275 1.88 -7.11 32.29
N CYS A 276 0.60 -6.86 32.01
CA CYS A 276 0.05 -5.52 32.03
C CYS A 276 -0.09 -4.99 33.46
N VAL A 277 0.63 -3.90 33.76
CA VAL A 277 0.53 -3.18 35.06
C VAL A 277 -0.57 -2.12 35.09
N LYS A 278 -1.43 -2.09 34.06
CA LYS A 278 -2.62 -1.22 33.95
C LYS A 278 -2.35 0.29 34.07
N CYS A 279 -1.15 0.74 33.68
CA CYS A 279 -0.67 2.12 33.84
C CYS A 279 -1.33 3.18 32.93
N THR A 280 -2.26 2.82 32.04
CA THR A 280 -2.98 3.71 31.09
C THR A 280 -2.15 4.36 29.98
N LEU A 281 -0.82 4.23 29.96
CA LEU A 281 0.03 4.96 29.01
C LEU A 281 -0.26 4.63 27.54
N CYS A 282 -0.45 3.35 27.20
CA CYS A 282 -0.78 2.94 25.83
C CYS A 282 -2.11 3.52 25.34
N TRP A 283 -3.08 3.65 26.24
CA TRP A 283 -4.41 4.22 25.97
C TRP A 283 -4.32 5.74 25.79
N LEU A 284 -3.65 6.44 26.71
CA LEU A 284 -3.51 7.91 26.70
C LEU A 284 -2.71 8.41 25.48
N GLN A 285 -1.66 7.68 25.11
CA GLN A 285 -0.77 8.05 24.00
C GLN A 285 -1.24 7.53 22.64
N CYS A 286 -2.34 6.78 22.58
CA CYS A 286 -2.87 6.29 21.31
C CYS A 286 -3.49 7.45 20.52
N PRO A 287 -2.91 7.85 19.37
CA PRO A 287 -3.42 8.98 18.60
C PRO A 287 -4.79 8.71 17.97
N ASP A 288 -5.18 7.44 17.85
CA ASP A 288 -6.43 6.98 17.26
C ASP A 288 -7.44 6.49 18.29
N SER A 289 -7.07 6.52 19.58
CA SER A 289 -7.91 6.02 20.67
C SER A 289 -8.46 4.61 20.41
N CYS A 290 -7.59 3.73 19.89
CA CYS A 290 -7.99 2.38 19.47
C CYS A 290 -8.13 1.40 20.64
N PHE A 291 -7.75 1.76 21.87
CA PHE A 291 -7.86 0.86 23.01
C PHE A 291 -9.23 0.95 23.69
N ASP A 292 -9.89 -0.20 23.83
CA ASP A 292 -11.08 -0.40 24.64
C ASP A 292 -10.67 -0.79 26.07
N VAL A 293 -11.27 -0.14 27.07
CA VAL A 293 -11.01 -0.44 28.47
C VAL A 293 -11.91 -1.60 28.88
N THR A 294 -11.30 -2.73 29.24
CA THR A 294 -11.99 -3.94 29.71
C THR A 294 -12.50 -3.77 31.15
N PRO A 295 -13.44 -4.61 31.62
CA PRO A 295 -13.89 -4.64 33.02
C PRO A 295 -12.74 -4.83 34.02
N GLU A 296 -11.69 -5.57 33.64
CA GLU A 296 -10.52 -5.82 34.46
C GLU A 296 -9.51 -4.66 34.43
N HIS A 297 -9.85 -3.54 33.80
CA HIS A 297 -9.00 -2.37 33.58
C HIS A 297 -7.74 -2.65 32.75
N LEU A 298 -7.80 -3.63 31.86
CA LEU A 298 -6.86 -3.88 30.77
C LEU A 298 -7.27 -3.08 29.52
N TYR A 299 -6.35 -2.94 28.57
CA TYR A 299 -6.52 -2.14 27.36
C TYR A 299 -6.45 -3.04 26.12
N ASP A 300 -7.60 -3.40 25.57
CA ASP A 300 -7.69 -4.23 24.38
C ASP A 300 -7.69 -3.37 23.11
N ALA A 301 -6.87 -3.71 22.13
CA ALA A 301 -6.72 -2.90 20.93
C ALA A 301 -7.81 -3.25 19.90
N ASN A 302 -8.69 -2.30 19.62
CA ASN A 302 -9.67 -2.41 18.56
C ASN A 302 -9.00 -2.41 17.18
N MET A 303 -8.99 -3.58 16.54
CA MET A 303 -8.32 -3.83 15.27
C MET A 303 -9.04 -3.22 14.05
N GLU A 304 -10.19 -2.58 14.21
CA GLU A 304 -10.76 -1.78 13.12
C GLU A 304 -10.23 -0.34 13.14
N ALA A 305 -9.98 0.19 14.34
CA ALA A 305 -9.52 1.55 14.55
C ALA A 305 -7.99 1.71 14.59
N CYS A 306 -7.27 0.64 14.95
CA CYS A 306 -5.82 0.69 15.07
C CYS A 306 -5.16 0.92 13.70
N CYS A 307 -4.34 1.97 13.57
CA CYS A 307 -3.57 2.25 12.35
C CYS A 307 -2.18 1.57 12.32
N GLY A 308 -1.76 0.91 13.42
CA GLY A 308 -0.49 0.19 13.50
C GLY A 308 0.74 1.06 13.73
N CYS A 309 0.60 2.25 14.33
CA CYS A 309 1.71 3.22 14.47
C CYS A 309 2.83 2.82 15.44
N GLY A 310 2.63 1.82 16.31
CA GLY A 310 3.65 1.35 17.26
C GLY A 310 3.87 2.23 18.51
N VAL A 311 3.18 3.38 18.63
CA VAL A 311 3.33 4.28 19.81
C VAL A 311 3.07 3.54 21.12
N CYS A 312 2.07 2.67 21.15
CA CYS A 312 1.70 1.89 22.35
C CYS A 312 2.82 0.96 22.85
N GLU A 313 3.57 0.33 21.94
CA GLU A 313 4.75 -0.47 22.30
C GLU A 313 5.86 0.43 22.85
N ALA A 314 6.15 1.54 22.16
CA ALA A 314 7.22 2.45 22.53
C ALA A 314 7.04 3.13 23.91
N VAL A 315 5.79 3.37 24.33
CA VAL A 315 5.50 4.02 25.62
C VAL A 315 5.23 3.05 26.76
N CYS A 316 5.11 1.75 26.47
CA CYS A 316 4.83 0.75 27.50
C CYS A 316 6.05 0.59 28.43
N PRO A 317 5.90 0.81 29.76
CA PRO A 317 7.03 0.73 30.68
C PRO A 317 7.44 -0.71 31.01
N VAL A 318 6.61 -1.69 30.65
CA VAL A 318 6.86 -3.11 30.87
C VAL A 318 7.39 -3.74 29.60
N ALA A 319 8.58 -4.33 29.68
CA ALA A 319 9.21 -5.01 28.56
C ALA A 319 8.33 -6.14 28.01
N ASN A 320 8.14 -6.15 26.69
CA ASN A 320 7.36 -7.17 25.97
C ASN A 320 5.93 -7.36 26.50
N CYS A 321 5.32 -6.32 27.08
CA CYS A 321 3.90 -6.32 27.41
C CYS A 321 3.05 -5.95 26.18
N ILE A 322 3.55 -5.07 25.31
CA ILE A 322 2.97 -4.82 23.99
C ILE A 322 4.06 -5.13 22.98
N THR A 323 3.75 -5.93 21.96
CA THR A 323 4.67 -6.24 20.87
C THR A 323 4.00 -6.00 19.53
N MET A 324 4.66 -5.28 18.64
CA MET A 324 4.20 -5.07 17.27
C MET A 324 4.55 -6.28 16.40
N VAL A 325 3.57 -6.84 15.70
CA VAL A 325 3.70 -8.03 14.83
C VAL A 325 3.08 -7.81 13.46
#